data_AF-A0A355A1U0-F1
#
_entry.id   AF-A0A355A1U0-F1
#
_cell.length_a   1.000
_cell.length_b   1.000
_cell.length_c   1.000
_cell.angle_alpha   90.00
_cell.angle_beta   90.00
_cell.angle_gamma   90.00
#
_symmetry.space_group_name_H-M   'P 1'
#
loop_
_entity.id
_entity.type
_entity.pdbx_description
1 polymer ?
#
loop_
_entity_poly.entity_id
_entity_poly.type
_entity_poly.pdbx_seq_one_letter_code
_entity_poly.pdbx_strand_id
1 'polypeptide(L)'
;EVNASSQEMAASVNQFAERADDGLSRTQEIKGRASNLSSDAITSQQAAKQMYAEIREQMSQAIADMHVVNNINELAQTISSIAAQTNLLSLNAAIEAARAGEAGRGFAVVAEEVRKLAAHSGEAVANIGELIAEVQQASERLVASSNRLLDFINDTVNPDYELIVKTGEQYLDDAAVLSEITGGASAMSREVLSMVQEVN
;
A
#
# COMPACT_ATOMS: atom_id res chain seq x y z
N GLU A 1 40.21 53.06 33.16
CA GLU A 1 40.02 51.61 32.96
C GLU A 1 38.60 51.16 33.25
N VAL A 2 38.08 51.31 34.49
CA VAL A 2 36.74 50.83 34.87
C VAL A 2 35.63 51.25 33.90
N ASN A 3 35.59 52.52 33.48
CA ASN A 3 34.54 53.00 32.56
C ASN A 3 34.61 52.37 31.16
N ALA A 4 35.82 52.13 30.62
CA ALA A 4 36.00 51.49 29.31
C ALA A 4 35.61 50.00 29.37
N SER A 5 36.01 49.28 30.42
CA SER A 5 35.62 47.89 30.63
C SER A 5 34.11 47.74 30.88
N SER A 6 33.47 48.68 31.58
CA SER A 6 32.02 48.72 31.75
C SER A 6 31.29 48.96 30.42
N GLN A 7 31.81 49.83 29.55
CA GLN A 7 31.22 50.05 28.22
C GLN A 7 31.32 48.81 27.32
N GLU A 8 32.47 48.12 27.31
CA GLU A 8 32.64 46.87 26.57
C GLU A 8 31.74 45.75 27.11
N MET A 9 31.55 45.68 28.43
CA MET A 9 30.64 44.75 29.08
C MET A 9 29.19 45.04 28.68
N ALA A 10 28.76 46.30 28.73
CA ALA A 10 27.41 46.70 28.31
C ALA A 10 27.13 46.31 26.86
N ALA A 11 28.08 46.55 25.95
CA ALA A 11 27.95 46.18 24.54
C ALA A 11 27.83 44.66 24.35
N SER A 12 28.65 43.88 25.06
CA SER A 12 28.64 42.41 25.00
C SER A 12 27.34 41.82 25.56
N VAL A 13 26.84 42.35 26.68
CA VAL A 13 25.59 41.92 27.31
C VAL A 13 24.38 42.30 26.46
N ASN A 14 24.39 43.48 25.84
CA ASN A 14 23.32 43.88 24.91
C ASN A 14 23.28 42.96 23.68
N GLN A 15 24.45 42.64 23.10
CA GLN A 15 24.53 41.66 22.00
C GLN A 15 24.04 40.26 22.42
N PHE A 16 24.32 39.86 23.66
CA PHE A 16 23.85 38.59 24.20
C PHE A 16 22.32 38.59 24.41
N ALA A 17 21.74 39.70 24.87
CA ALA A 17 20.29 39.86 24.99
C ALA A 17 19.58 39.75 23.62
N GLU A 18 20.11 40.43 22.59
CA GLU A 18 19.58 40.34 21.22
C GLU A 18 19.61 38.90 20.69
N ARG A 19 20.73 38.17 20.91
CA ARG A 19 20.84 36.76 20.52
C ARG A 19 19.88 35.86 21.29
N ALA A 20 19.59 36.16 22.56
CA ALA A 20 18.64 35.42 23.36
C ALA A 20 17.20 35.64 22.86
N ASP A 21 16.84 36.87 22.48
CA ASP A 21 15.54 37.19 21.88
C ASP A 21 15.38 36.55 20.49
N ASP A 22 16.43 36.51 19.66
CA ASP A 22 16.47 35.73 18.43
C ASP A 22 16.28 34.22 18.69
N GLY A 23 16.92 33.71 19.75
CA GLY A 23 16.77 32.33 20.21
C GLY A 23 15.34 31.98 20.60
N LEU A 24 14.64 32.89 21.30
CA LEU A 24 13.22 32.75 21.63
C LEU A 24 12.36 32.66 20.36
N SER A 25 12.60 33.53 19.38
CA SER A 25 11.87 33.52 18.11
C SER A 25 12.04 32.18 17.37
N ARG A 26 13.28 31.71 17.22
CA ARG A 26 13.59 30.40 16.61
C ARG A 26 12.93 29.24 17.34
N THR A 27 12.82 29.33 18.65
CA THR A 27 12.17 28.30 19.46
C THR A 27 10.66 28.24 19.20
N GLN A 28 9.99 29.38 19.01
CA GLN A 28 8.59 29.40 18.58
C GLN A 28 8.41 28.79 17.19
N GLU A 29 9.33 29.03 16.26
CA GLU A 29 9.32 28.38 14.95
C GLU A 29 9.49 26.85 15.04
N ILE A 30 10.33 26.36 15.95
CA ILE A 30 10.47 24.92 16.21
C ILE A 30 9.14 24.34 16.71
N LYS A 31 8.48 24.99 17.68
CA LYS A 31 7.17 24.55 18.17
C LYS A 31 6.13 24.48 17.06
N GLY A 32 6.06 25.50 16.22
CA GLY A 32 5.15 25.53 15.08
C GLY A 32 5.39 24.37 14.10
N ARG A 33 6.66 24.12 13.75
CA ARG A 33 7.04 23.01 12.86
C ARG A 33 6.75 21.64 13.48
N ALA A 34 7.02 21.45 14.76
CA ALA A 34 6.75 20.21 15.49
C ALA A 34 5.25 19.90 15.59
N SER A 35 4.42 20.92 15.82
CA SER A 35 2.97 20.79 15.79
C SER A 35 2.45 20.40 14.41
N ASN A 36 2.95 21.06 13.35
CA ASN A 36 2.55 20.75 11.98
C ASN A 36 2.98 19.33 11.60
N LEU A 37 4.21 18.93 11.92
CA LEU A 37 4.71 17.58 11.68
C LEU A 37 3.81 16.50 12.31
N SER A 38 3.39 16.72 13.56
CA SER A 38 2.50 15.79 14.28
C SER A 38 1.11 15.73 13.63
N SER A 39 0.55 16.88 13.26
CA SER A 39 -0.75 16.97 12.58
C SER A 39 -0.74 16.30 11.21
N ASP A 40 0.31 16.54 10.41
CA ASP A 40 0.50 15.95 9.09
C ASP A 40 0.63 14.43 9.21
N ALA A 41 1.43 13.94 10.17
CA ALA A 41 1.60 12.52 10.42
C ALA A 41 0.28 11.83 10.83
N ILE A 42 -0.54 12.45 11.68
CA ILE A 42 -1.87 11.93 12.05
C ILE A 42 -2.77 11.85 10.80
N THR A 43 -2.78 12.90 9.98
CA THR A 43 -3.59 12.94 8.76
C THR A 43 -3.15 11.85 7.78
N SER A 44 -1.84 11.70 7.56
CA SER A 44 -1.29 10.66 6.71
C SER A 44 -1.54 9.25 7.26
N GLN A 45 -1.51 9.06 8.58
CA GLN A 45 -1.87 7.78 9.22
C GLN A 45 -3.34 7.42 8.96
N GLN A 46 -4.25 8.39 9.06
CA GLN A 46 -5.66 8.17 8.75
C GLN A 46 -5.87 7.77 7.28
N ALA A 47 -5.19 8.47 6.35
CA ALA A 47 -5.22 8.13 4.93
C ALA A 47 -4.68 6.71 4.67
N ALA A 48 -3.59 6.31 5.33
CA ALA A 48 -3.04 4.95 5.22
C ALA A 48 -4.02 3.89 5.75
N LYS A 49 -4.69 4.15 6.88
CA LYS A 49 -5.74 3.26 7.43
C LYS A 49 -6.94 3.12 6.50
N GLN A 50 -7.35 4.22 5.86
CA GLN A 50 -8.44 4.17 4.87
C GLN A 50 -8.03 3.33 3.65
N MET A 51 -6.84 3.57 3.10
CA MET A 51 -6.31 2.81 1.97
C MET A 51 -6.20 1.31 2.30
N TYR A 52 -5.74 0.98 3.51
CA TYR A 52 -5.72 -0.40 4.00
C TYR A 52 -7.10 -1.06 3.95
N ALA A 53 -8.13 -0.36 4.43
CA ALA A 53 -9.50 -0.87 4.41
C ALA A 53 -10.04 -1.06 2.99
N GLU A 54 -9.78 -0.09 2.10
CA GLU A 54 -10.20 -0.15 0.69
C GLU A 54 -9.54 -1.32 -0.05
N ILE A 55 -8.23 -1.50 0.11
CA ILE A 55 -7.49 -2.61 -0.52
C ILE A 55 -8.01 -3.96 -0.02
N ARG A 56 -8.25 -4.08 1.29
CA ARG A 56 -8.77 -5.31 1.88
C ARG A 56 -10.16 -5.66 1.35
N GLU A 57 -11.04 -4.66 1.21
CA GLU A 57 -12.38 -4.86 0.66
C GLU A 57 -12.33 -5.27 -0.82
N GLN A 58 -11.56 -4.55 -1.64
CA GLN A 58 -11.38 -4.88 -3.05
C GLN A 58 -10.79 -6.28 -3.24
N MET A 59 -9.87 -6.70 -2.39
CA MET A 59 -9.30 -8.04 -2.41
C MET A 59 -10.34 -9.11 -2.07
N SER A 60 -11.17 -8.87 -1.06
CA SER A 60 -12.29 -9.76 -0.72
C SER A 60 -13.25 -9.92 -1.89
N GLN A 61 -13.60 -8.82 -2.56
CA GLN A 61 -14.46 -8.84 -3.75
C GLN A 61 -13.79 -9.60 -4.92
N ALA A 62 -12.51 -9.37 -5.18
CA ALA A 62 -11.78 -10.06 -6.25
C ALA A 62 -11.71 -11.59 -6.02
N ILE A 63 -11.57 -12.02 -4.76
CA ILE A 63 -11.63 -13.44 -4.39
C ILE A 63 -13.05 -13.99 -4.59
N ALA A 64 -14.09 -13.21 -4.28
CA ALA A 64 -15.46 -13.61 -4.53
C ALA A 64 -15.73 -13.77 -6.04
N ASP A 65 -15.27 -12.82 -6.86
CA ASP A 65 -15.45 -12.84 -8.32
C ASP A 65 -14.70 -14.02 -8.97
N MET A 66 -13.59 -14.46 -8.38
CA MET A 66 -12.88 -15.67 -8.78
C MET A 66 -13.72 -16.95 -8.69
N HIS A 67 -14.78 -17.00 -7.89
CA HIS A 67 -15.71 -18.15 -7.91
C HIS A 67 -16.35 -18.35 -9.28
N VAL A 68 -16.54 -17.28 -10.07
CA VAL A 68 -17.07 -17.41 -11.44
C VAL A 68 -16.12 -18.21 -12.33
N VAL A 69 -14.81 -18.06 -12.14
CA VAL A 69 -13.79 -18.82 -12.88
C VAL A 69 -13.88 -20.32 -12.58
N ASN A 70 -14.20 -20.69 -11.34
CA ASN A 70 -14.44 -22.10 -10.97
C ASN A 70 -15.66 -22.67 -11.71
N ASN A 71 -16.74 -21.89 -11.86
CA ASN A 71 -17.91 -22.31 -12.63
C ASN A 71 -17.59 -22.52 -14.11
N ILE A 72 -16.71 -21.69 -14.69
CA ILE A 72 -16.24 -21.87 -16.07
C ILE A 72 -15.46 -23.18 -16.19
N ASN A 73 -14.65 -23.54 -15.20
CA ASN A 73 -13.92 -24.81 -15.17
C ASN A 73 -14.86 -26.02 -15.15
N GLU A 74 -15.92 -25.99 -14.34
CA GLU A 74 -16.94 -27.05 -14.29
C GLU A 74 -17.69 -27.19 -15.62
N LEU A 75 -18.02 -26.07 -16.26
CA LEU A 75 -18.64 -26.05 -17.59
C LEU A 75 -17.68 -26.64 -18.65
N ALA A 76 -16.41 -26.27 -18.62
CA ALA A 76 -15.39 -26.82 -19.50
C ALA A 76 -15.29 -28.35 -19.32
N GLN A 77 -15.24 -28.85 -18.08
CA GLN A 77 -15.23 -30.30 -17.80
C GLN A 77 -16.51 -31.00 -18.31
N THR A 78 -17.66 -30.36 -18.19
CA THR A 78 -18.92 -30.88 -18.73
C THR A 78 -18.87 -30.99 -20.26
N ILE A 79 -18.38 -29.96 -20.95
CA ILE A 79 -18.21 -29.99 -22.42
C ILE A 79 -17.19 -31.05 -22.83
N SER A 80 -16.10 -31.21 -22.08
CA SER A 80 -15.10 -32.28 -22.30
C SER A 80 -15.76 -33.67 -22.24
N SER A 81 -16.59 -33.92 -21.23
CA SER A 81 -17.35 -35.16 -21.10
C SER A 81 -18.31 -35.39 -22.27
N ILE A 82 -19.04 -34.34 -22.69
CA ILE A 82 -19.94 -34.41 -23.85
C ILE A 82 -19.16 -34.71 -25.13
N ALA A 83 -18.01 -34.06 -25.34
CA ALA A 83 -17.14 -34.31 -26.48
C ALA A 83 -16.63 -35.77 -26.48
N ALA A 84 -16.20 -36.30 -25.33
CA ALA A 84 -15.77 -37.68 -25.18
C ALA A 84 -16.90 -38.69 -25.48
N GLN A 85 -18.11 -38.44 -24.97
CA GLN A 85 -19.28 -39.27 -25.26
C GLN A 85 -19.67 -39.21 -26.74
N THR A 86 -19.65 -38.02 -27.35
CA THR A 86 -19.95 -37.82 -28.78
C THR A 86 -18.93 -38.53 -29.66
N ASN A 87 -17.65 -38.50 -29.29
CA ASN A 87 -16.59 -39.25 -29.95
C ASN A 87 -16.83 -40.78 -29.88
N LEU A 88 -17.31 -41.29 -28.74
CA LEU A 88 -17.63 -42.71 -28.57
C LEU A 88 -18.88 -43.12 -29.36
N LEU A 89 -19.92 -42.28 -29.34
CA LEU A 89 -21.15 -42.48 -30.13
C LEU A 89 -20.87 -42.49 -31.63
N SER A 90 -20.08 -41.54 -32.13
CA SER A 90 -19.70 -41.47 -33.54
C SER A 90 -18.83 -42.65 -33.96
N LEU A 91 -17.94 -43.14 -33.10
CA LEU A 91 -17.19 -44.37 -33.33
C LEU A 91 -18.13 -45.58 -33.50
N ASN A 92 -19.10 -45.74 -32.60
CA ASN A 92 -20.09 -46.83 -32.71
C ASN A 92 -20.93 -46.71 -34.00
N ALA A 93 -21.32 -45.49 -34.37
CA ALA A 93 -22.05 -45.23 -35.61
C ALA A 93 -21.20 -45.57 -36.85
N ALA A 94 -19.91 -45.25 -36.85
CA ALA A 94 -18.99 -45.61 -37.93
C ALA A 94 -18.82 -47.13 -38.08
N ILE A 95 -18.76 -47.86 -36.96
CA ILE A 95 -18.70 -49.33 -36.94
C ILE A 95 -19.97 -49.93 -37.55
N GLU A 96 -21.16 -49.45 -37.14
CA GLU A 96 -22.42 -49.99 -37.64
C GLU A 96 -22.65 -49.62 -39.12
N ALA A 97 -22.22 -48.43 -39.53
CA ALA A 97 -22.24 -48.02 -40.94
C ALA A 97 -21.35 -48.91 -41.81
N ALA A 98 -20.16 -49.29 -41.33
CA ALA A 98 -19.29 -50.24 -42.02
C ALA A 98 -19.94 -51.64 -42.12
N ARG A 99 -20.67 -52.06 -41.07
CA ARG A 99 -21.38 -53.34 -41.03
C ARG A 99 -22.54 -53.41 -42.03
N ALA A 100 -23.21 -52.29 -42.29
CA ALA A 100 -24.27 -52.17 -43.30
C ALA A 100 -23.74 -52.16 -44.75
N GLY A 101 -22.42 -52.14 -44.97
CA GLY A 101 -21.80 -52.19 -46.29
C GLY A 101 -22.16 -50.98 -47.16
N GLU A 102 -22.54 -51.22 -48.41
CA GLU A 102 -22.91 -50.15 -49.37
C GLU A 102 -24.08 -49.28 -48.87
N ALA A 103 -25.03 -49.85 -48.13
CA ALA A 103 -26.18 -49.10 -47.59
C ALA A 103 -25.79 -48.11 -46.47
N GLY A 104 -24.67 -48.33 -45.79
CA GLY A 104 -24.18 -47.49 -44.69
C GLY A 104 -23.18 -46.41 -45.12
N ARG A 105 -22.79 -46.36 -46.38
CA ARG A 105 -21.67 -45.53 -46.86
C ARG A 105 -21.85 -44.03 -46.59
N GLY A 106 -23.07 -43.51 -46.72
CA GLY A 106 -23.39 -42.12 -46.38
C GLY A 106 -23.33 -41.85 -44.87
N PHE A 107 -23.82 -42.79 -44.05
CA PHE A 107 -23.74 -42.69 -42.59
C PHE A 107 -22.31 -42.74 -42.07
N ALA A 108 -21.43 -43.52 -42.71
CA ALA A 108 -20.02 -43.60 -42.36
C ALA A 108 -19.30 -42.24 -42.50
N VAL A 109 -19.63 -41.46 -43.54
CA VAL A 109 -19.06 -40.11 -43.74
C VAL A 109 -19.52 -39.16 -42.65
N VAL A 110 -20.81 -39.17 -42.31
CA VAL A 110 -21.35 -38.33 -41.24
C VAL A 110 -20.74 -38.71 -39.89
N ALA A 111 -20.63 -40.00 -39.59
CA ALA A 111 -20.04 -40.48 -38.34
C ALA A 111 -18.58 -40.03 -38.18
N GLU A 112 -17.76 -40.12 -39.22
CA GLU A 112 -16.37 -39.65 -39.17
C GLU A 112 -16.27 -38.13 -38.99
N GLU A 113 -17.18 -37.36 -39.59
CA GLU A 113 -17.18 -35.90 -39.43
C GLU A 113 -17.59 -35.48 -38.00
N VAL A 114 -18.60 -36.15 -37.42
CA VAL A 114 -18.98 -35.97 -36.01
C VAL A 114 -17.82 -36.36 -35.09
N ARG A 115 -17.09 -37.43 -35.39
CA ARG A 115 -15.92 -37.86 -34.61
C ARG A 115 -14.83 -36.78 -34.58
N LYS A 116 -14.52 -36.19 -35.74
CA LYS A 116 -13.55 -35.09 -35.85
C LYS A 116 -14.00 -33.84 -35.09
N LEU A 117 -15.27 -33.46 -35.23
CA LEU A 117 -15.86 -32.33 -34.48
C LEU A 117 -15.76 -32.55 -32.97
N ALA A 118 -16.06 -33.75 -32.50
CA ALA A 118 -15.95 -34.12 -31.09
C ALA A 118 -14.49 -34.05 -30.59
N ALA A 119 -13.53 -34.56 -31.37
CA ALA A 119 -12.11 -34.49 -31.04
C ALA A 119 -11.62 -33.04 -30.96
N HIS A 120 -11.98 -32.21 -31.94
CA HIS A 120 -11.61 -30.80 -31.98
C HIS A 120 -12.26 -30.01 -30.84
N SER A 121 -13.50 -30.32 -30.48
CA SER A 121 -14.16 -29.74 -29.30
C SER A 121 -13.44 -30.13 -28.01
N GLY A 122 -12.95 -31.37 -27.89
CA GLY A 122 -12.15 -31.81 -26.74
C GLY A 122 -10.83 -31.06 -26.61
N GLU A 123 -10.13 -30.84 -27.73
CA GLU A 123 -8.89 -30.05 -27.78
C GLU A 123 -9.14 -28.58 -27.38
N ALA A 124 -10.18 -27.95 -27.92
CA ALA A 124 -10.54 -26.57 -27.58
C ALA A 124 -10.85 -26.41 -26.07
N VAL A 125 -11.53 -27.39 -25.48
CA VAL A 125 -11.82 -27.41 -24.05
C VAL A 125 -10.56 -27.61 -23.20
N ALA A 126 -9.60 -28.42 -23.66
CA ALA A 126 -8.31 -28.56 -22.98
C ALA A 126 -7.57 -27.22 -22.92
N ASN A 127 -7.52 -26.48 -24.04
CA ASN A 127 -6.93 -25.14 -24.09
C ASN A 127 -7.64 -24.14 -23.16
N ILE A 128 -8.97 -24.23 -23.05
CA ILE A 128 -9.74 -23.43 -22.07
C ILE A 128 -9.30 -23.77 -20.63
N GLY A 129 -9.11 -25.05 -20.32
CA GLY A 129 -8.64 -25.50 -19.00
C GLY A 129 -7.25 -24.93 -18.65
N GLU A 130 -6.33 -24.90 -19.61
CA GLU A 130 -5.00 -24.29 -19.42
C GLU A 130 -5.11 -22.78 -19.12
N LEU A 131 -5.92 -22.05 -19.91
CA LEU A 131 -6.14 -20.62 -19.69
C LEU A 131 -6.79 -20.33 -18.32
N ILE A 132 -7.73 -21.17 -17.88
CA ILE A 132 -8.33 -21.03 -16.55
C ILE A 132 -7.28 -21.21 -15.44
N ALA A 133 -6.40 -22.20 -15.57
CA ALA A 133 -5.33 -22.44 -14.61
C ALA A 133 -4.35 -21.26 -14.55
N GLU A 134 -4.00 -20.67 -15.70
CA GLU A 134 -3.17 -19.46 -15.76
C GLU A 134 -3.82 -18.27 -15.06
N VAL A 135 -5.13 -18.06 -15.28
CA VAL A 135 -5.91 -17.00 -14.62
C VAL A 135 -5.97 -17.21 -13.11
N GLN A 136 -6.22 -18.43 -12.65
CA GLN A 136 -6.22 -18.75 -11.22
C GLN A 136 -4.85 -18.46 -10.59
N GLN A 137 -3.76 -18.90 -11.22
CA GLN A 137 -2.41 -18.67 -10.71
C GLN A 137 -2.03 -17.18 -10.72
N ALA A 138 -2.45 -16.41 -11.73
CA ALA A 138 -2.26 -14.96 -11.75
C ALA A 138 -3.00 -14.28 -10.58
N SER A 139 -4.23 -14.72 -10.32
CA SER A 139 -5.05 -14.21 -9.22
C SER A 139 -4.47 -14.55 -7.84
N GLU A 140 -4.02 -15.79 -7.63
CA GLU A 140 -3.34 -16.19 -6.38
C GLU A 140 -2.10 -15.33 -6.11
N ARG A 141 -1.30 -15.04 -7.15
CA ARG A 141 -0.13 -14.15 -7.03
C ARG A 141 -0.53 -12.72 -6.69
N LEU A 142 -1.65 -12.24 -7.23
CA LEU A 142 -2.18 -10.91 -6.93
C LEU A 142 -2.63 -10.84 -5.46
N VAL A 143 -3.41 -11.81 -4.98
CA VAL A 143 -3.84 -11.91 -3.59
C VAL A 143 -2.64 -11.95 -2.63
N ALA A 144 -1.63 -12.78 -2.94
CA ALA A 144 -0.42 -12.86 -2.13
C ALA A 144 0.34 -11.52 -2.09
N SER A 145 0.41 -10.80 -3.21
CA SER A 145 1.07 -9.49 -3.29
C SER A 145 0.29 -8.42 -2.51
N SER A 146 -1.04 -8.42 -2.61
CA SER A 146 -1.91 -7.52 -1.86
C SER A 146 -1.81 -7.76 -0.35
N ASN A 147 -1.76 -9.01 0.10
CA ASN A 147 -1.53 -9.34 1.52
C ASN A 147 -0.20 -8.77 2.02
N ARG A 148 0.90 -8.96 1.26
CA ARG A 148 2.20 -8.36 1.65
C ARG A 148 2.16 -6.85 1.75
N LEU A 149 1.38 -6.20 0.88
CA LEU A 149 1.19 -4.75 0.92
C LEU A 149 0.41 -4.33 2.17
N LEU A 150 -0.66 -5.05 2.51
CA LEU A 150 -1.41 -4.83 3.75
C LEU A 150 -0.53 -5.01 4.99
N ASP A 151 0.28 -6.08 5.03
CA ASP A 151 1.24 -6.33 6.10
C ASP A 151 2.26 -5.19 6.20
N PHE A 152 2.80 -4.71 5.08
CA PHE A 152 3.73 -3.58 5.07
C PHE A 152 3.09 -2.29 5.63
N ILE A 153 1.83 -2.00 5.26
CA ILE A 153 1.12 -0.84 5.82
C ILE A 153 0.95 -1.00 7.34
N ASN A 154 0.56 -2.18 7.79
CA ASN A 154 0.27 -2.42 9.20
C ASN A 154 1.54 -2.45 10.08
N ASP A 155 2.58 -3.12 9.61
CA ASP A 155 3.76 -3.47 10.41
C ASP A 155 4.90 -2.46 10.25
N THR A 156 4.88 -1.65 9.19
CA THR A 156 5.91 -0.63 8.93
C THR A 156 5.32 0.78 8.92
N VAL A 157 4.37 1.03 8.01
CA VAL A 157 3.87 2.41 7.78
C VAL A 157 3.13 2.97 9.00
N ASN A 158 2.27 2.17 9.65
CA ASN A 158 1.54 2.61 10.83
C ASN A 158 2.48 2.94 12.01
N PRO A 159 3.43 2.05 12.40
CA PRO A 159 4.44 2.37 13.42
C PRO A 159 5.30 3.59 13.08
N ASP A 160 5.66 3.77 11.80
CA ASP A 160 6.46 4.93 11.38
C ASP A 160 5.71 6.25 11.65
N TYR A 161 4.40 6.31 11.40
CA TYR A 161 3.61 7.49 11.74
C TYR A 161 3.52 7.72 13.25
N GLU A 162 3.36 6.67 14.05
CA GLU A 162 3.36 6.79 15.52
C GLU A 162 4.71 7.33 16.03
N LEU A 163 5.82 6.88 15.44
CA LEU A 163 7.15 7.39 15.74
C LEU A 163 7.31 8.86 15.37
N ILE A 164 6.77 9.29 14.21
CA ILE A 164 6.82 10.70 13.79
C ILE A 164 6.02 11.59 14.75
N VAL A 165 4.81 11.17 15.15
CA VAL A 165 3.99 11.89 16.13
C VAL A 165 4.75 12.04 17.45
N LYS A 166 5.31 10.95 17.96
CA LYS A 166 6.11 10.97 19.19
C LYS A 166 7.35 11.88 19.08
N THR A 167 8.00 11.90 17.92
CA THR A 167 9.13 12.79 17.64
C THR A 167 8.69 14.26 17.63
N GLY A 168 7.52 14.55 17.06
CA GLY A 168 6.93 15.89 17.10
C GLY A 168 6.58 16.35 18.52
N GLU A 169 6.02 15.46 19.34
CA GLU A 169 5.79 15.72 20.77
C GLU A 169 7.10 16.03 21.51
N GLN A 170 8.14 15.21 21.28
CA GLN A 170 9.46 15.44 21.88
C GLN A 170 10.06 16.81 21.48
N TYR A 171 9.92 17.22 20.22
CA TYR A 171 10.38 18.53 19.78
C TYR A 171 9.58 19.70 20.38
N LEU A 172 8.30 19.50 20.70
CA LEU A 172 7.52 20.50 21.44
C LEU A 172 8.07 20.68 22.86
N ASP A 173 8.41 19.58 23.53
CA ASP A 173 9.01 19.59 24.87
C ASP A 173 10.40 20.21 24.86
N ASP A 174 11.27 19.78 23.94
CA ASP A 174 12.63 20.32 23.78
C ASP A 174 12.59 21.84 23.51
N ALA A 175 11.66 22.29 22.68
CA ALA A 175 11.47 23.71 22.42
C ALA A 175 10.90 24.45 23.64
N ALA A 176 10.03 23.84 24.45
CA ALA A 176 9.57 24.46 25.69
C ALA A 176 10.74 24.72 26.66
N VAL A 177 11.61 23.73 26.85
CA VAL A 177 12.81 23.85 27.68
C VAL A 177 13.76 24.92 27.12
N LEU A 178 14.00 24.94 25.81
CA LEU A 178 14.87 25.93 25.19
C LEU A 178 14.29 27.35 25.32
N SER A 179 12.97 27.50 25.24
CA SER A 179 12.29 28.78 25.42
C SER A 179 12.45 29.31 26.84
N GLU A 180 12.42 28.43 27.84
CA GLU A 180 12.66 28.80 29.24
C GLU A 180 14.10 29.28 29.45
N ILE A 181 15.08 28.51 28.95
CA ILE A 181 16.51 28.85 29.06
C ILE A 181 16.82 30.18 28.37
N THR A 182 16.34 30.37 27.13
CA THR A 182 16.58 31.60 26.37
C THR A 182 15.85 32.81 26.97
N GLY A 183 14.64 32.61 27.50
CA GLY A 183 13.91 33.62 28.26
C GLY A 183 14.66 34.05 29.51
N GLY A 184 15.17 33.09 30.29
CA GLY A 184 16.01 33.36 31.46
C GLY A 184 17.30 34.10 31.12
N ALA A 185 17.98 33.72 30.02
CA ALA A 185 19.18 34.40 29.54
C ALA A 185 18.91 35.85 29.12
N SER A 186 17.79 36.11 28.42
CA SER A 186 17.37 37.47 28.04
C SER A 186 17.09 38.33 29.28
N ALA A 187 16.36 37.79 30.26
CA ALA A 187 16.06 38.47 31.51
C ALA A 187 17.35 38.82 32.30
N MET A 188 18.24 37.84 32.48
CA MET A 188 19.52 38.04 33.18
C MET A 188 20.42 39.06 32.46
N SER A 189 20.42 39.06 31.12
CA SER A 189 21.19 40.04 30.34
C SER A 189 20.68 41.46 30.58
N ARG A 190 19.36 41.67 30.60
CA ARG A 190 18.77 42.98 30.86
C ARG A 190 19.06 43.45 32.29
N GLU A 191 19.07 42.55 33.26
CA GLU A 191 19.45 42.85 34.65
C GLU A 191 20.92 43.28 34.75
N VAL A 192 21.85 42.52 34.13
CA VAL A 192 23.28 42.87 34.09
C VAL A 192 23.50 44.20 33.38
N LEU A 193 22.81 44.46 32.28
CA LEU A 193 22.90 45.73 31.56
C LEU A 193 22.47 46.92 32.45
N SER A 194 21.40 46.76 33.22
CA SER A 194 20.94 47.77 34.20
C SER A 194 22.00 48.03 35.27
N MET A 195 22.59 46.97 35.84
CA MET A 195 23.63 47.12 36.87
C MET A 195 24.90 47.81 36.33
N VAL A 196 25.33 47.48 35.11
CA VAL A 196 26.49 48.11 34.47
C VAL A 196 26.24 49.60 34.18
N GLN A 197 25.00 49.97 33.86
CA GLN A 197 24.61 51.37 33.67
C GLN A 197 24.53 52.16 34.98
N GLU A 198 24.17 51.53 36.11
CA GLU A 198 24.15 52.17 37.43
C GLU A 198 25.55 52.41 38.04
N VAL A 199 26.56 51.63 37.60
CA VAL A 199 27.95 51.75 38.08
C VAL A 199 28.76 52.83 37.35
N ASN A 200 28.27 53.31 36.21
CA ASN A 200 28.86 54.38 35.40
C ASN A 200 28.23 55.74 35.69
#